data_AF-A0AAN9C6W0-F1
#
_entry.id   AF-A0AAN9C6W0-F1
#
_cell.length_a   1.000
_cell.length_b   1.000
_cell.length_c   1.000
_cell.angle_alpha   90.00
_cell.angle_beta   90.00
_cell.angle_gamma   90.00
#
_symmetry.space_group_name_H-M   'P 1'
#
loop_
_entity.id
_entity.type
_entity.pdbx_description
1 polymer ?
#
loop_
_entity_poly.entity_id
_entity_poly.type
_entity_poly.pdbx_seq_one_letter_code
_entity_poly.pdbx_strand_id
1 'polypeptide(L)'
;MLMEDNVSLEIYINKMKDKDLYKWWGHYLESQSDMEAALHYYAFAQDYLSQVRVHCYLGNIQKASEIANETGNRAASYHVARQYEGQDEISQSVHFYTRAQAYNNAIRLCKENNLDEQLMNLALLSNPEDMMDTAMYYEEKGTHMDRAVMLYHKAGHVSKALELAFATEQFGALQLIAEDLNETSDPALLARCSDFFIKHAQYQKAVELLVAAKKYHEALQLCLDQSLNITEDLAESLTVSKDSTHVSEAERKDLLEKIADCCMRQGNYHLATKKYTQAGNKIKAMRALLKSGDTEKIVFFAGVSRQKEIYIMAANYLQSLDWRNDPEIMKNIIGFYTKGRALDLLAGFYEACAEVEIDDYQNYEKAYGALTEACKCLTKAKGRGGDEADSRILILTHKLGLIKRFIQARRMHEEDPVEAVRVCESLLEEKDLDPAVRVGDVYGFLVEYYCHHGNFQQAWSKIEELRSIRPNINVSLFVSQTSLEALQNAAGIRLVKGNTNSAHAADDDEEVEEDENINH
;
A
#
# COMPACT_ATOMS: atom_id res chain seq x y z
N MET A 1 -23.39 19.73 -86.00
CA MET A 1 -24.52 20.62 -86.35
C MET A 1 -25.26 21.24 -85.16
N LEU A 2 -24.90 20.97 -83.90
CA LEU A 2 -25.42 21.74 -82.74
C LEU A 2 -24.41 22.79 -82.20
N MET A 3 -23.14 22.73 -82.61
CA MET A 3 -22.09 23.67 -82.21
C MET A 3 -22.13 25.00 -82.96
N GLU A 4 -22.96 25.13 -84.00
CA GLU A 4 -23.06 26.33 -84.85
C GLU A 4 -24.32 27.17 -84.54
N ASP A 5 -25.24 26.65 -83.72
CA ASP A 5 -26.46 27.35 -83.28
C ASP A 5 -26.48 27.45 -81.74
N ASN A 6 -25.90 28.55 -81.24
CA ASN A 6 -25.76 28.83 -79.81
C ASN A 6 -27.12 28.87 -79.09
N VAL A 7 -28.20 29.30 -79.76
CA VAL A 7 -29.53 29.48 -79.14
C VAL A 7 -30.21 28.13 -78.90
N SER A 8 -30.18 27.25 -79.91
CA SER A 8 -30.73 25.89 -79.76
C SER A 8 -29.95 25.07 -78.74
N LEU A 9 -28.64 25.29 -78.63
CA LEU A 9 -27.77 24.64 -77.66
C LEU A 9 -28.04 25.13 -76.23
N GLU A 10 -28.22 26.43 -76.03
CA GLU A 10 -28.61 27.01 -74.73
C GLU A 10 -29.97 26.47 -74.24
N ILE A 11 -30.97 26.40 -75.13
CA ILE A 11 -32.30 25.84 -74.80
C ILE A 11 -32.18 24.36 -74.41
N TYR A 12 -31.34 23.59 -75.11
CA TYR A 12 -31.11 22.19 -74.79
C TYR A 12 -30.47 22.02 -73.40
N ILE A 13 -29.45 22.81 -73.09
CA ILE A 13 -28.73 22.75 -71.81
C ILE A 13 -29.66 23.12 -70.65
N ASN A 14 -30.45 24.21 -70.79
CA ASN A 14 -31.44 24.62 -69.80
C ASN A 14 -32.59 23.61 -69.61
N LYS A 15 -32.92 22.84 -70.65
CA LYS A 15 -33.93 21.77 -70.59
C LYS A 15 -33.41 20.51 -69.89
N MET A 16 -32.15 20.13 -70.16
CA MET A 16 -31.54 18.92 -69.60
C MET A 16 -31.17 19.07 -68.12
N LYS A 17 -30.88 20.31 -67.66
CA LYS A 17 -30.55 20.63 -66.26
C LYS A 17 -29.41 19.79 -65.66
N ASP A 18 -28.47 19.39 -66.51
CA ASP A 18 -27.31 18.61 -66.11
C ASP A 18 -26.17 19.55 -65.67
N LYS A 19 -25.54 19.24 -64.53
CA LYS A 19 -24.46 20.04 -63.95
C LYS A 19 -23.22 20.07 -64.84
N ASP A 20 -22.89 18.95 -65.50
CA ASP A 20 -21.69 18.89 -66.34
C ASP A 20 -21.90 19.65 -67.66
N LEU A 21 -23.14 19.64 -68.19
CA LEU A 21 -23.51 20.49 -69.33
C LEU A 21 -23.49 21.98 -68.96
N TYR A 22 -23.94 22.36 -67.76
CA TYR A 22 -23.83 23.74 -67.29
C TYR A 22 -22.37 24.20 -67.10
N LYS A 23 -21.47 23.35 -66.61
CA LYS A 23 -20.02 23.66 -66.53
C LYS A 23 -19.42 23.87 -67.91
N TRP A 24 -19.71 22.95 -68.84
CA TRP A 24 -19.23 23.05 -70.21
C TRP A 24 -19.71 24.33 -70.88
N TRP A 25 -20.99 24.68 -70.72
CA TRP A 25 -21.56 25.93 -71.23
C TRP A 25 -20.92 27.16 -70.61
N GLY A 26 -20.70 27.15 -69.29
CA GLY A 26 -19.97 28.21 -68.60
C GLY A 26 -18.58 28.42 -69.18
N HIS A 27 -17.81 27.36 -69.44
CA HIS A 27 -16.48 27.47 -70.06
C HIS A 27 -16.53 28.01 -71.50
N TYR A 28 -17.56 27.64 -72.25
CA TYR A 28 -17.78 28.21 -73.58
C TYR A 28 -18.06 29.71 -73.51
N LEU A 29 -18.91 30.17 -72.58
CA LEU A 29 -19.20 31.59 -72.38
C LEU A 29 -17.98 32.38 -71.89
N GLU A 30 -17.17 31.82 -70.97
CA GLU A 30 -15.88 32.40 -70.59
C GLU A 30 -14.97 32.62 -71.82
N SER A 31 -14.92 31.66 -72.74
CA SER A 31 -14.11 31.76 -73.96
C SER A 31 -14.57 32.87 -74.92
N GLN A 32 -15.86 33.22 -74.87
CA GLN A 32 -16.45 34.33 -75.62
C GLN A 32 -16.36 35.67 -74.86
N SER A 33 -15.65 35.70 -73.73
CA SER A 33 -15.54 36.86 -72.82
C SER A 33 -16.84 37.29 -72.14
N ASP A 34 -17.88 36.46 -72.16
CA ASP A 34 -19.14 36.72 -71.44
C ASP A 34 -19.07 36.13 -70.02
N MET A 35 -18.43 36.90 -69.12
CA MET A 35 -18.15 36.47 -67.76
C MET A 35 -19.39 36.49 -66.86
N GLU A 36 -20.36 37.37 -67.11
CA GLU A 36 -21.59 37.46 -66.29
C GLU A 36 -22.52 36.29 -66.55
N ALA A 37 -22.74 35.93 -67.83
CA ALA A 37 -23.52 34.74 -68.16
C ALA A 37 -22.82 33.46 -67.68
N ALA A 38 -21.48 33.39 -67.82
CA ALA A 38 -20.70 32.26 -67.30
C ALA A 38 -20.90 32.06 -65.78
N LEU A 39 -20.89 33.14 -64.98
CA LEU A 39 -21.15 33.07 -63.54
C LEU A 39 -22.54 32.51 -63.21
N HIS A 40 -23.57 32.90 -63.95
CA HIS A 40 -24.92 32.34 -63.78
C HIS A 40 -24.93 30.82 -64.00
N TYR A 41 -24.31 30.34 -65.07
CA TYR A 41 -24.25 28.91 -65.37
C TYR A 41 -23.37 28.14 -64.38
N TYR A 42 -22.27 28.72 -63.89
CA TYR A 42 -21.48 28.10 -62.82
C TYR A 42 -22.22 28.04 -61.49
N ALA A 43 -23.08 29.02 -61.19
CA ALA A 43 -23.96 28.97 -60.03
C ALA A 43 -24.97 27.81 -60.14
N PHE A 44 -25.60 27.62 -61.31
CA PHE A 44 -26.47 26.46 -61.56
C PHE A 44 -25.72 25.13 -61.48
N ALA A 45 -24.47 25.08 -61.95
CA ALA A 45 -23.61 23.91 -61.86
C ALA A 45 -23.07 23.65 -60.44
N GLN A 46 -23.19 24.61 -59.51
CA GLN A 46 -22.51 24.61 -58.21
C GLN A 46 -20.98 24.45 -58.35
N ASP A 47 -20.41 25.00 -59.43
CA ASP A 47 -18.97 24.99 -59.67
C ASP A 47 -18.32 26.23 -59.03
N TYR A 48 -18.06 26.13 -57.73
CA TYR A 48 -17.55 27.24 -56.93
C TYR A 48 -16.11 27.64 -57.30
N LEU A 49 -15.29 26.72 -57.80
CA LEU A 49 -13.92 27.04 -58.24
C LEU A 49 -13.96 27.98 -59.44
N SER A 50 -14.76 27.64 -60.46
CA SER A 50 -14.91 28.46 -61.66
C SER A 50 -15.54 29.82 -61.32
N GLN A 51 -16.55 29.86 -60.44
CA GLN A 51 -17.12 31.13 -59.94
C GLN A 51 -16.06 32.02 -59.28
N VAL A 52 -15.28 31.46 -58.34
CA VAL A 52 -14.22 32.20 -57.64
C VAL A 52 -13.15 32.67 -58.61
N ARG A 53 -12.73 31.84 -59.57
CA ARG A 53 -11.72 32.22 -60.57
C ARG A 53 -12.18 33.40 -61.42
N VAL A 54 -13.42 33.38 -61.90
CA VAL A 54 -13.99 34.48 -62.69
C VAL A 54 -14.14 35.75 -61.84
N HIS A 55 -14.65 35.64 -60.60
CA HIS A 55 -14.74 36.79 -59.70
C HIS A 55 -13.38 37.40 -59.37
N CYS A 56 -12.34 36.58 -59.16
CA CYS A 56 -10.97 37.06 -58.96
C CYS A 56 -10.43 37.76 -60.23
N TYR A 57 -10.69 37.20 -61.41
CA TYR A 57 -10.28 37.80 -62.70
C TYR A 57 -10.94 39.18 -62.92
N LEU A 58 -12.19 39.35 -62.51
CA LEU A 58 -12.92 40.62 -62.54
C LEU A 58 -12.51 41.60 -61.43
N GLY A 59 -11.55 41.25 -60.57
CA GLY A 59 -11.11 42.08 -59.44
C GLY A 59 -12.06 42.10 -58.23
N ASN A 60 -13.14 41.31 -58.27
CA ASN A 60 -14.17 41.25 -57.22
C ASN A 60 -13.80 40.23 -56.13
N ILE A 61 -12.68 40.46 -55.45
CA ILE A 61 -12.10 39.51 -54.49
C ILE A 61 -12.98 39.35 -53.25
N GLN A 62 -13.73 40.38 -52.83
CA GLN A 62 -14.66 40.27 -51.70
C GLN A 62 -15.75 39.23 -51.99
N LYS A 63 -16.39 39.29 -53.18
CA LYS A 63 -17.39 38.29 -53.60
C LYS A 63 -16.79 36.89 -53.74
N ALA A 64 -15.57 36.79 -54.26
CA ALA A 64 -14.87 35.50 -54.31
C ALA A 64 -14.60 34.92 -52.91
N SER A 65 -14.26 35.78 -51.96
CA SER A 65 -14.04 35.44 -50.55
C SER A 65 -15.33 35.00 -49.85
N GLU A 66 -16.44 35.69 -50.09
CA GLU A 66 -17.77 35.32 -49.61
C GLU A 66 -18.15 33.93 -50.10
N ILE A 67 -18.03 33.67 -51.41
CA ILE A 67 -18.34 32.35 -52.00
C ILE A 67 -17.45 31.27 -51.38
N ALA A 68 -16.14 31.50 -51.22
CA ALA A 68 -15.24 30.54 -50.58
C ALA A 68 -15.58 30.29 -49.10
N ASN A 69 -15.99 31.33 -48.37
CA ASN A 69 -16.40 31.25 -46.97
C ASN A 69 -17.74 30.52 -46.79
N GLU A 70 -18.74 30.81 -47.61
CA GLU A 70 -20.05 30.17 -47.51
C GLU A 70 -20.00 28.70 -47.94
N THR A 71 -19.26 28.40 -49.01
CA THR A 71 -19.27 27.06 -49.62
C THR A 71 -18.28 26.10 -48.98
N GLY A 72 -17.18 26.62 -48.39
CA GLY A 72 -16.10 25.78 -47.85
C GLY A 72 -15.38 24.93 -48.90
N ASN A 73 -15.53 25.25 -50.18
CA ASN A 73 -14.87 24.50 -51.24
C ASN A 73 -13.34 24.69 -51.16
N ARG A 74 -12.59 23.58 -51.09
CA ARG A 74 -11.13 23.59 -50.90
C ARG A 74 -10.39 24.25 -52.06
N ALA A 75 -10.75 23.91 -53.29
CA ALA A 75 -10.08 24.45 -54.48
C ALA A 75 -10.39 25.95 -54.66
N ALA A 76 -11.63 26.35 -54.41
CA ALA A 76 -12.03 27.75 -54.42
C ALA A 76 -11.28 28.56 -53.35
N SER A 77 -11.22 28.04 -52.12
CA SER A 77 -10.47 28.66 -51.01
C SER A 77 -8.98 28.77 -51.33
N TYR A 78 -8.37 27.75 -51.93
CA TYR A 78 -6.97 27.78 -52.37
C TYR A 78 -6.72 28.87 -53.42
N HIS A 79 -7.64 29.04 -54.37
CA HIS A 79 -7.52 30.07 -55.39
C HIS A 79 -7.61 31.48 -54.78
N VAL A 80 -8.54 31.71 -53.85
CA VAL A 80 -8.64 32.99 -53.12
C VAL A 80 -7.37 33.27 -52.30
N ALA A 81 -6.86 32.26 -51.59
CA ALA A 81 -5.62 32.39 -50.81
C ALA A 81 -4.42 32.86 -51.65
N ARG A 82 -4.24 32.29 -52.84
CA ARG A 82 -3.16 32.67 -53.76
C ARG A 82 -3.31 34.11 -54.28
N GLN A 83 -4.54 34.58 -54.47
CA GLN A 83 -4.80 35.96 -54.89
C GLN A 83 -4.46 36.94 -53.78
N TYR A 84 -4.85 36.67 -52.53
CA TYR A 84 -4.44 37.49 -51.39
C TYR A 84 -2.94 37.45 -51.14
N GLU A 85 -2.28 36.30 -51.34
CA GLU A 85 -0.82 36.22 -51.27
C GLU A 85 -0.15 37.13 -52.30
N GLY A 86 -0.62 37.14 -53.54
CA GLY A 86 -0.09 38.04 -54.58
C GLY A 86 -0.38 39.53 -54.35
N GLN A 87 -1.24 39.86 -53.38
CA GLN A 87 -1.55 41.23 -52.97
C GLN A 87 -0.87 41.62 -51.65
N ASP A 88 0.02 40.78 -51.11
CA ASP A 88 0.67 40.94 -49.81
C ASP A 88 -0.32 41.00 -48.61
N GLU A 89 -1.56 40.55 -48.79
CA GLU A 89 -2.59 40.44 -47.74
C GLU A 89 -2.44 39.12 -46.97
N ILE A 90 -1.33 39.01 -46.23
CA ILE A 90 -0.86 37.77 -45.60
C ILE A 90 -1.91 37.13 -44.67
N SER A 91 -2.57 37.94 -43.83
CA SER A 91 -3.55 37.41 -42.84
C SER A 91 -4.75 36.73 -43.53
N GLN A 92 -5.25 37.32 -44.62
CA GLN A 92 -6.36 36.74 -45.39
C GLN A 92 -5.88 35.50 -46.16
N SER A 93 -4.67 35.55 -46.72
CA SER A 93 -4.08 34.41 -47.40
C SER A 93 -3.95 33.18 -46.48
N VAL A 94 -3.42 33.36 -45.26
CA VAL A 94 -3.31 32.29 -44.25
C VAL A 94 -4.68 31.73 -43.88
N HIS A 95 -5.69 32.59 -43.69
CA HIS A 95 -7.06 32.15 -43.42
C HIS A 95 -7.60 31.21 -44.50
N PHE A 96 -7.49 31.62 -45.77
CA PHE A 96 -8.00 30.84 -46.89
C PHE A 96 -7.16 29.59 -47.19
N TYR A 97 -5.84 29.61 -46.97
CA TYR A 97 -4.99 28.42 -47.08
C TYR A 97 -5.33 27.38 -46.01
N THR A 98 -5.60 27.83 -44.78
CA THR A 98 -6.07 26.98 -43.69
C THR A 98 -7.41 26.34 -44.04
N ARG A 99 -8.37 27.11 -44.58
CA ARG A 99 -9.67 26.61 -45.04
C ARG A 99 -9.55 25.62 -46.20
N ALA A 100 -8.58 25.83 -47.08
CA ALA A 100 -8.26 24.93 -48.18
C ALA A 100 -7.58 23.62 -47.73
N GLN A 101 -7.19 23.51 -46.45
CA GLN A 101 -6.34 22.44 -45.90
C GLN A 101 -4.95 22.37 -46.55
N ALA A 102 -4.48 23.48 -47.11
CA ALA A 102 -3.16 23.62 -47.70
C ALA A 102 -2.19 24.18 -46.64
N TYR A 103 -2.01 23.40 -45.55
CA TYR A 103 -1.30 23.84 -44.36
C TYR A 103 0.18 24.16 -44.63
N ASN A 104 0.85 23.41 -45.50
CA ASN A 104 2.23 23.69 -45.91
C ASN A 104 2.42 25.13 -46.45
N ASN A 105 1.47 25.63 -47.26
CA ASN A 105 1.51 27.00 -47.76
C ASN A 105 1.26 28.01 -46.62
N ALA A 106 0.25 27.75 -45.78
CA ALA A 106 -0.04 28.61 -44.62
C ALA A 106 1.16 28.70 -43.66
N ILE A 107 1.82 27.56 -43.38
CA ILE A 107 3.02 27.45 -42.55
C ILE A 107 4.17 28.24 -43.15
N ARG A 108 4.43 28.08 -44.46
CA ARG A 108 5.45 28.86 -45.17
C ARG A 108 5.23 30.37 -45.04
N LEU A 109 4.00 30.84 -45.33
CA LEU A 109 3.67 32.27 -45.19
C LEU A 109 3.87 32.75 -43.75
N CYS A 110 3.48 31.96 -42.76
CA CYS A 110 3.66 32.31 -41.35
C CYS A 110 5.15 32.42 -40.96
N LYS A 111 5.99 31.49 -41.43
CA LYS A 111 7.45 31.51 -41.19
C LYS A 111 8.13 32.73 -41.81
N GLU A 112 7.79 33.05 -43.06
CA GLU A 112 8.34 34.20 -43.80
C GLU A 112 7.96 35.54 -43.16
N ASN A 113 6.78 35.61 -42.52
CA ASN A 113 6.22 36.84 -41.93
C ASN A 113 6.29 36.90 -40.40
N ASN A 114 7.00 35.97 -39.75
CA ASN A 114 7.14 35.90 -38.28
C ASN A 114 5.80 35.81 -37.50
N LEU A 115 4.80 35.11 -38.05
CA LEU A 115 3.50 34.88 -37.40
C LEU A 115 3.56 33.67 -36.44
N ASP A 116 4.47 33.73 -35.47
CA ASP A 116 4.84 32.60 -34.60
C ASP A 116 3.68 32.07 -33.75
N GLU A 117 2.71 32.92 -33.38
CA GLU A 117 1.53 32.50 -32.59
C GLU A 117 0.57 31.59 -33.38
N GLN A 118 0.39 31.86 -34.67
CA GLN A 118 -0.53 31.11 -35.52
C GLN A 118 0.11 29.82 -36.04
N LEU A 119 1.43 29.83 -36.18
CA LEU A 119 2.24 28.75 -36.73
C LEU A 119 2.06 27.42 -35.97
N MET A 120 1.98 27.46 -34.63
CA MET A 120 1.78 26.27 -33.80
C MET A 120 0.49 25.52 -34.13
N ASN A 121 -0.62 26.25 -34.23
CA ASN A 121 -1.94 25.66 -34.49
C ASN A 121 -2.00 25.08 -35.90
N LEU A 122 -1.39 25.75 -36.87
CA LEU A 122 -1.33 25.27 -38.26
C LEU A 122 -0.51 23.98 -38.37
N ALA A 123 0.64 23.92 -37.71
CA ALA A 123 1.46 22.72 -37.67
C ALA A 123 0.72 21.54 -37.02
N LEU A 124 -0.03 21.78 -35.94
CA LEU A 124 -0.85 20.77 -35.28
C LEU A 124 -1.95 20.16 -36.16
N LEU A 125 -2.44 20.91 -37.14
CA LEU A 125 -3.45 20.48 -38.11
C LEU A 125 -2.85 19.83 -39.38
N SER A 126 -1.53 19.94 -39.54
CA SER A 126 -0.78 19.50 -40.72
C SER A 126 -0.28 18.06 -40.61
N ASN A 127 0.62 17.66 -41.50
CA ASN A 127 1.24 16.33 -41.48
C ASN A 127 2.50 16.30 -40.57
N PRO A 128 3.03 15.11 -40.23
CA PRO A 128 4.23 15.01 -39.39
C PRO A 128 5.48 15.70 -39.95
N GLU A 129 5.63 15.78 -41.29
CA GLU A 129 6.76 16.46 -41.93
C GLU A 129 6.70 17.98 -41.70
N ASP A 130 5.52 18.57 -41.89
CA ASP A 130 5.23 19.98 -41.63
C ASP A 130 5.39 20.32 -40.13
N MET A 131 5.00 19.41 -39.24
CA MET A 131 5.25 19.55 -37.79
C MET A 131 6.75 19.57 -37.47
N MET A 132 7.53 18.66 -38.07
CA MET A 132 8.98 18.59 -37.89
C MET A 132 9.67 19.85 -38.44
N ASP A 133 9.29 20.28 -39.64
CA ASP A 133 9.81 21.50 -40.27
C ASP A 133 9.49 22.74 -39.43
N THR A 134 8.28 22.80 -38.85
CA THR A 134 7.91 23.89 -37.93
C THR A 134 8.68 23.82 -36.62
N ALA A 135 8.94 22.62 -36.09
CA ALA A 135 9.76 22.44 -34.90
C ALA A 135 11.21 22.91 -35.10
N MET A 136 11.81 22.58 -36.25
CA MET A 136 13.16 23.06 -36.63
C MET A 136 13.21 24.59 -36.68
N TYR A 137 12.19 25.23 -37.24
CA TYR A 137 12.12 26.69 -37.29
C TYR A 137 12.15 27.32 -35.88
N TYR A 138 11.38 26.78 -34.92
CA TYR A 138 11.43 27.26 -33.54
C TYR A 138 12.79 26.98 -32.86
N GLU A 139 13.39 25.81 -33.12
CA GLU A 139 14.72 25.45 -32.62
C GLU A 139 15.80 26.43 -33.13
N GLU A 140 15.81 26.74 -34.43
CA GLU A 140 16.75 27.69 -35.04
C GLU A 140 16.57 29.12 -34.51
N LYS A 141 15.34 29.54 -34.26
CA LYS A 141 15.03 30.90 -33.79
C LYS A 141 15.40 31.12 -32.32
N GLY A 142 15.54 30.05 -31.53
CA GLY A 142 15.84 30.18 -30.10
C GLY A 142 14.61 30.47 -29.22
N THR A 143 13.44 30.65 -29.81
CA THR A 143 12.20 31.12 -29.14
C THR A 143 11.11 30.05 -29.20
N HIS A 144 10.27 29.97 -28.17
CA HIS A 144 9.18 28.98 -28.07
C HIS A 144 9.66 27.51 -28.12
N MET A 145 10.72 27.21 -27.36
CA MET A 145 11.30 25.87 -27.25
C MET A 145 10.31 24.82 -26.74
N ASP A 146 9.38 25.22 -25.87
CA ASP A 146 8.24 24.41 -25.42
C ASP A 146 7.39 23.92 -26.60
N ARG A 147 7.13 24.79 -27.58
CA ARG A 147 6.37 24.45 -28.80
C ARG A 147 7.17 23.54 -29.73
N ALA A 148 8.46 23.79 -29.89
CA ALA A 148 9.35 22.95 -30.68
C ALA A 148 9.37 21.50 -30.16
N VAL A 149 9.54 21.33 -28.84
CA VAL A 149 9.49 20.03 -28.17
C VAL A 149 8.16 19.32 -28.41
N MET A 150 7.04 20.03 -28.24
CA MET A 150 5.71 19.45 -28.45
C MET A 150 5.49 18.98 -29.89
N LEU A 151 5.95 19.77 -30.87
CA LEU A 151 5.83 19.43 -32.29
C LEU A 151 6.69 18.22 -32.66
N TYR A 152 7.94 18.14 -32.18
CA TYR A 152 8.77 16.94 -32.38
C TYR A 152 8.12 15.70 -31.80
N HIS A 153 7.54 15.82 -30.60
CA HIS A 153 6.84 14.72 -29.95
C HIS A 153 5.63 14.25 -30.77
N LYS A 154 4.76 15.19 -31.19
CA LYS A 154 3.56 14.87 -31.99
C LYS A 154 3.89 14.39 -33.41
N ALA A 155 5.02 14.78 -33.97
CA ALA A 155 5.54 14.26 -35.22
C ALA A 155 6.09 12.81 -35.10
N GLY A 156 6.19 12.26 -33.89
CA GLY A 156 6.72 10.92 -33.62
C GLY A 156 8.23 10.87 -33.35
N HIS A 157 8.91 12.02 -33.34
CA HIS A 157 10.34 12.13 -33.07
C HIS A 157 10.63 12.31 -31.58
N VAL A 158 10.22 11.32 -30.77
CA VAL A 158 10.30 11.37 -29.29
C VAL A 158 11.73 11.59 -28.79
N SER A 159 12.73 10.92 -29.38
CA SER A 159 14.14 11.06 -28.95
C SER A 159 14.65 12.49 -29.10
N LYS A 160 14.36 13.15 -30.24
CA LYS A 160 14.76 14.54 -30.50
C LYS A 160 13.98 15.51 -29.61
N ALA A 161 12.69 15.25 -29.38
CA ALA A 161 11.87 16.03 -28.45
C ALA A 161 12.46 16.01 -27.03
N LEU A 162 12.83 14.83 -26.53
CA LEU A 162 13.47 14.66 -25.22
C LEU A 162 14.83 15.35 -25.15
N GLU A 163 15.68 15.18 -26.16
CA GLU A 163 16.99 15.85 -26.22
C GLU A 163 16.88 17.36 -26.16
N LEU A 164 15.98 17.93 -26.97
CA LEU A 164 15.73 19.36 -26.98
C LEU A 164 15.18 19.83 -25.64
N ALA A 165 14.24 19.09 -25.06
CA ALA A 165 13.63 19.44 -23.79
C ALA A 165 14.61 19.35 -22.60
N PHE A 166 15.55 18.40 -22.63
CA PHE A 166 16.65 18.33 -21.66
C PHE A 166 17.63 19.49 -21.86
N ALA A 167 18.00 19.81 -23.10
CA ALA A 167 18.95 20.89 -23.39
C ALA A 167 18.40 22.28 -23.04
N THR A 168 17.09 22.46 -23.12
CA THR A 168 16.40 23.75 -22.90
C THR A 168 15.60 23.79 -21.59
N GLU A 169 15.73 22.78 -20.74
CA GLU A 169 15.09 22.64 -19.42
C GLU A 169 13.56 22.85 -19.45
N GLN A 170 12.88 22.34 -20.48
CA GLN A 170 11.43 22.51 -20.66
C GLN A 170 10.64 21.49 -19.82
N PHE A 171 10.50 21.75 -18.52
CA PHE A 171 9.87 20.86 -17.54
C PHE A 171 8.45 20.44 -17.90
N GLY A 172 7.59 21.40 -18.24
CA GLY A 172 6.19 21.14 -18.55
C GLY A 172 6.03 20.24 -19.77
N ALA A 173 6.87 20.45 -20.80
CA ALA A 173 6.86 19.61 -21.99
C ALA A 173 7.40 18.20 -21.72
N LEU A 174 8.44 18.06 -20.89
CA LEU A 174 8.98 16.76 -20.48
C LEU A 174 7.98 15.91 -19.70
N GLN A 175 7.18 16.53 -18.82
CA GLN A 175 6.14 15.82 -18.08
C GLN A 175 5.11 15.20 -19.03
N LEU A 176 4.63 15.96 -20.02
CA LEU A 176 3.68 15.45 -21.01
C LEU A 176 4.28 14.32 -21.84
N ILE A 177 5.54 14.43 -22.27
CA ILE A 177 6.20 13.35 -23.02
C ILE A 177 6.33 12.10 -22.13
N ALA A 178 6.66 12.26 -20.85
CA ALA A 178 6.84 11.16 -19.91
C ALA A 178 5.54 10.44 -19.52
N GLU A 179 4.37 11.03 -19.78
CA GLU A 179 3.08 10.35 -19.63
C GLU A 179 2.85 9.32 -20.75
N ASP A 180 3.36 9.58 -21.96
CA ASP A 180 3.21 8.69 -23.11
C ASP A 180 4.29 7.58 -23.16
N LEU A 181 5.35 7.71 -22.34
CA LEU A 181 6.40 6.69 -22.21
C LEU A 181 5.93 5.49 -21.40
N ASN A 182 6.16 4.29 -21.94
CA ASN A 182 5.75 3.02 -21.34
C ASN A 182 6.79 1.90 -21.59
N GLU A 183 6.47 0.66 -21.19
CA GLU A 183 7.36 -0.51 -21.35
C GLU A 183 7.79 -0.83 -22.80
N THR A 184 7.07 -0.31 -23.81
CA THR A 184 7.41 -0.47 -25.23
C THR A 184 8.42 0.56 -25.73
N SER A 185 8.68 1.59 -24.93
CA SER A 185 9.64 2.66 -25.25
C SER A 185 11.08 2.17 -25.09
N ASP A 186 12.02 2.84 -25.75
CA ASP A 186 13.45 2.50 -25.65
C ASP A 186 13.93 2.60 -24.18
N PRO A 187 14.48 1.52 -23.59
CA PRO A 187 15.01 1.53 -22.23
C PRO A 187 16.06 2.62 -21.96
N ALA A 188 16.85 3.02 -22.97
CA ALA A 188 17.83 4.09 -22.82
C ALA A 188 17.16 5.46 -22.62
N LEU A 189 16.05 5.72 -23.31
CA LEU A 189 15.27 6.95 -23.14
C LEU A 189 14.57 7.00 -21.79
N LEU A 190 13.99 5.88 -21.35
CA LEU A 190 13.36 5.75 -20.04
C LEU A 190 14.36 6.04 -18.91
N ALA A 191 15.59 5.50 -19.01
CA ALA A 191 16.65 5.77 -18.06
C ALA A 191 17.04 7.26 -18.01
N ARG A 192 17.26 7.90 -19.16
CA ARG A 192 17.56 9.35 -19.22
C ARG A 192 16.44 10.20 -18.64
N CYS A 193 15.18 9.85 -18.91
CA CYS A 193 14.03 10.53 -18.32
C CYS A 193 13.99 10.34 -16.80
N SER A 194 14.26 9.13 -16.31
CA SER A 194 14.31 8.88 -14.86
C SER A 194 15.38 9.70 -14.15
N ASP A 195 16.59 9.82 -14.70
CA ASP A 195 17.68 10.65 -14.14
C ASP A 195 17.28 12.12 -14.04
N PHE A 196 16.53 12.61 -15.03
CA PHE A 196 15.98 13.95 -15.01
C PHE A 196 14.97 14.12 -13.87
N PHE A 197 13.97 13.24 -13.75
CA PHE A 197 12.99 13.32 -12.68
C PHE A 197 13.62 13.18 -11.29
N ILE A 198 14.69 12.39 -11.14
CA ILE A 198 15.48 12.29 -9.89
C ILE A 198 16.10 13.64 -9.54
N LYS A 199 16.75 14.32 -10.50
CA LYS A 199 17.36 15.65 -10.28
C LYS A 199 16.34 16.70 -9.84
N HIS A 200 15.10 16.57 -10.30
CA HIS A 200 13.99 17.49 -9.98
C HIS A 200 13.10 17.01 -8.83
N ALA A 201 13.56 16.06 -8.02
CA ALA A 201 12.85 15.53 -6.86
C ALA A 201 11.47 14.90 -7.14
N GLN A 202 11.20 14.52 -8.38
CA GLN A 202 10.00 13.79 -8.78
C GLN A 202 10.26 12.28 -8.75
N TYR A 203 10.53 11.77 -7.54
CA TYR A 203 11.02 10.40 -7.37
C TYR A 203 10.00 9.33 -7.76
N GLN A 204 8.70 9.56 -7.54
CA GLN A 204 7.65 8.59 -7.89
C GLN A 204 7.64 8.28 -9.39
N LYS A 205 7.65 9.33 -10.23
CA LYS A 205 7.68 9.19 -11.69
C LYS A 205 9.00 8.58 -12.17
N ALA A 206 10.11 8.93 -11.52
CA ALA A 206 11.40 8.30 -11.82
C ALA A 206 11.40 6.79 -11.56
N VAL A 207 10.81 6.34 -10.43
CA VAL A 207 10.66 4.92 -10.12
C VAL A 207 9.81 4.22 -11.19
N GLU A 208 8.66 4.79 -11.58
CA GLU A 208 7.82 4.23 -12.63
C GLU A 208 8.58 4.05 -13.96
N LEU A 209 9.36 5.05 -14.37
CA LEU A 209 10.16 4.99 -15.58
C LEU A 209 11.32 3.97 -15.48
N LEU A 210 11.96 3.85 -14.31
CA LEU A 210 12.99 2.83 -14.07
C LEU A 210 12.41 1.41 -14.10
N VAL A 211 11.20 1.23 -13.56
CA VAL A 211 10.47 -0.05 -13.63
C VAL A 211 10.13 -0.39 -15.07
N ALA A 212 9.61 0.57 -15.85
CA ALA A 212 9.35 0.39 -17.28
C ALA A 212 10.64 0.08 -18.07
N ALA A 213 11.77 0.67 -17.67
CA ALA A 213 13.09 0.39 -18.24
C ALA A 213 13.69 -0.96 -17.80
N LYS A 214 12.97 -1.75 -16.97
CA LYS A 214 13.43 -3.00 -16.34
C LYS A 214 14.66 -2.83 -15.44
N LYS A 215 14.93 -1.62 -14.96
CA LYS A 215 16.02 -1.28 -14.03
C LYS A 215 15.55 -1.38 -12.58
N TYR A 216 15.08 -2.58 -12.19
CA TYR A 216 14.44 -2.80 -10.88
C TYR A 216 15.34 -2.51 -9.68
N HIS A 217 16.64 -2.79 -9.79
CA HIS A 217 17.60 -2.53 -8.72
C HIS A 217 17.77 -1.03 -8.45
N GLU A 218 17.91 -0.22 -9.51
CA GLU A 218 18.03 1.23 -9.41
C GLU A 218 16.72 1.83 -8.87
N ALA A 219 15.57 1.35 -9.34
CA ALA A 219 14.25 1.76 -8.86
C ALA A 219 14.09 1.51 -7.35
N LEU A 220 14.47 0.31 -6.89
CA LEU A 220 14.36 -0.06 -5.48
C LEU A 220 15.34 0.72 -4.60
N GLN A 221 16.56 0.95 -5.09
CA GLN A 221 17.53 1.78 -4.38
C GLN A 221 17.01 3.21 -4.22
N LEU A 222 16.40 3.78 -5.26
CA LEU A 222 15.78 5.10 -5.19
C LEU A 222 14.65 5.13 -4.15
N CYS A 223 13.81 4.09 -4.07
CA CYS A 223 12.80 3.98 -3.03
C CYS A 223 13.40 3.94 -1.62
N LEU A 224 14.55 3.27 -1.43
CA LEU A 224 15.24 3.20 -0.15
C LEU A 224 15.88 4.54 0.24
N ASP A 225 16.59 5.17 -0.70
CA ASP A 225 17.33 6.41 -0.47
C ASP A 225 16.39 7.58 -0.16
N GLN A 226 15.24 7.63 -0.83
CA GLN A 226 14.23 8.68 -0.65
C GLN A 226 13.08 8.30 0.29
N SER A 227 13.17 7.12 0.94
CA SER A 227 12.14 6.60 1.85
C SER A 227 10.72 6.61 1.26
N LEU A 228 10.58 6.26 -0.02
CA LEU A 228 9.28 6.22 -0.71
C LEU A 228 8.43 5.05 -0.23
N ASN A 229 7.16 5.31 0.06
CA ASN A 229 6.20 4.28 0.45
C ASN A 229 5.97 3.30 -0.70
N ILE A 230 6.25 2.01 -0.46
CA ILE A 230 6.00 0.97 -1.46
C ILE A 230 4.53 0.56 -1.36
N THR A 231 3.74 1.02 -2.33
CA THR A 231 2.35 0.58 -2.50
C THR A 231 2.28 -0.85 -3.03
N GLU A 232 1.12 -1.51 -2.92
CA GLU A 232 0.95 -2.87 -3.44
C GLU A 232 1.17 -2.91 -4.96
N ASP A 233 0.62 -1.95 -5.71
CA ASP A 233 0.79 -1.84 -7.15
C ASP A 233 2.27 -1.68 -7.55
N LEU A 234 3.00 -0.80 -6.84
CA LEU A 234 4.43 -0.63 -7.07
C LEU A 234 5.19 -1.92 -6.73
N ALA A 235 4.85 -2.59 -5.63
CA ALA A 235 5.49 -3.83 -5.23
C ALA A 235 5.25 -4.97 -6.25
N GLU A 236 4.06 -5.03 -6.86
CA GLU A 236 3.79 -5.98 -7.96
C GLU A 236 4.51 -5.59 -9.25
N SER A 237 4.58 -4.30 -9.60
CA SER A 237 5.35 -3.84 -10.79
C SER A 237 6.86 -4.09 -10.67
N LEU A 238 7.41 -3.99 -9.45
CA LEU A 238 8.80 -4.35 -9.14
C LEU A 238 9.02 -5.86 -9.08
N THR A 239 7.94 -6.67 -9.05
CA THR A 239 8.05 -8.13 -8.99
C THR A 239 8.18 -8.71 -10.39
N VAL A 240 9.39 -9.14 -10.71
CA VAL A 240 9.66 -9.84 -11.97
C VAL A 240 8.93 -11.19 -11.99
N SER A 241 8.22 -11.47 -13.10
CA SER A 241 7.51 -12.74 -13.30
C SER A 241 8.46 -13.94 -13.26
N LYS A 242 7.96 -15.09 -12.78
CA LYS A 242 8.73 -16.34 -12.69
C LYS A 242 9.23 -16.87 -14.03
N ASP A 243 8.55 -16.51 -15.12
CA ASP A 243 8.85 -16.98 -16.48
C ASP A 243 9.76 -16.03 -17.27
N SER A 244 10.24 -14.94 -16.65
CA SER A 244 11.09 -13.97 -17.34
C SER A 244 12.50 -14.55 -17.57
N THR A 245 13.02 -14.40 -18.78
CA THR A 245 14.41 -14.78 -19.15
C THR A 245 15.44 -13.71 -18.81
N HIS A 246 15.00 -12.55 -18.31
CA HIS A 246 15.84 -11.35 -18.13
C HIS A 246 16.57 -11.28 -16.78
N VAL A 247 16.09 -12.00 -15.77
CA VAL A 247 16.64 -11.94 -14.40
C VAL A 247 16.80 -13.37 -13.89
N SER A 248 17.95 -13.67 -13.28
CA SER A 248 18.18 -15.00 -12.71
C SER A 248 17.24 -15.27 -11.53
N GLU A 249 16.97 -16.54 -11.23
CA GLU A 249 16.11 -16.90 -10.09
C GLU A 249 16.68 -16.38 -8.75
N ALA A 250 18.02 -16.28 -8.64
CA ALA A 250 18.69 -15.77 -7.46
C ALA A 250 18.50 -14.26 -7.30
N GLU A 251 18.69 -13.47 -8.37
CA GLU A 251 18.46 -12.02 -8.37
C GLU A 251 16.98 -11.70 -8.12
N ARG A 252 16.05 -12.49 -8.68
CA ARG A 252 14.62 -12.34 -8.42
C ARG A 252 14.29 -12.52 -6.93
N LYS A 253 14.92 -13.49 -6.26
CA LYS A 253 14.75 -13.71 -4.82
C LYS A 253 15.34 -12.56 -3.99
N ASP A 254 16.54 -12.10 -4.34
CA ASP A 254 17.18 -10.95 -3.68
C ASP A 254 16.32 -9.68 -3.79
N LEU A 255 15.79 -9.40 -4.98
CA LEU A 255 14.90 -8.26 -5.22
C LEU A 255 13.63 -8.36 -4.37
N LEU A 256 12.98 -9.53 -4.34
CA LEU A 256 11.79 -9.76 -3.51
C LEU A 256 12.08 -9.59 -2.02
N GLU A 257 13.23 -10.06 -1.54
CA GLU A 257 13.64 -9.86 -0.15
C GLU A 257 13.86 -8.39 0.18
N LYS A 258 14.50 -7.62 -0.71
CA LYS A 258 14.73 -6.18 -0.49
C LYS A 258 13.44 -5.38 -0.52
N ILE A 259 12.50 -5.71 -1.41
CA ILE A 259 11.15 -5.12 -1.41
C ILE A 259 10.46 -5.41 -0.08
N ALA A 260 10.51 -6.67 0.39
CA ALA A 260 9.91 -7.07 1.65
C ALA A 260 10.57 -6.38 2.86
N ASP A 261 11.90 -6.25 2.87
CA ASP A 261 12.66 -5.53 3.90
C ASP A 261 12.25 -4.04 3.97
N CYS A 262 11.97 -3.42 2.82
CA CYS A 262 11.47 -2.05 2.77
C CYS A 262 10.04 -1.96 3.34
N CYS A 263 9.13 -2.84 2.91
CA CYS A 263 7.77 -2.91 3.48
C CYS A 263 7.77 -3.15 4.99
N MET A 264 8.71 -3.95 5.51
CA MET A 264 8.89 -4.17 6.95
C MET A 264 9.25 -2.88 7.71
N ARG A 265 10.13 -2.05 7.14
CA ARG A 265 10.52 -0.76 7.75
C ARG A 265 9.36 0.24 7.72
N GLN A 266 8.51 0.16 6.70
CA GLN A 266 7.33 1.01 6.54
C GLN A 266 6.13 0.57 7.38
N GLY A 267 6.24 -0.56 8.10
CA GLY A 267 5.13 -1.11 8.90
C GLY A 267 4.08 -1.87 8.10
N ASN A 268 4.26 -2.05 6.78
CA ASN A 268 3.35 -2.85 5.95
C ASN A 268 3.71 -4.36 6.05
N TYR A 269 3.37 -4.95 7.19
CA TYR A 269 3.75 -6.32 7.55
C TYR A 269 3.08 -7.40 6.69
N HIS A 270 1.86 -7.16 6.20
CA HIS A 270 1.17 -8.13 5.32
C HIS A 270 1.81 -8.20 3.94
N LEU A 271 2.11 -7.05 3.33
CA LEU A 271 2.79 -7.01 2.04
C LEU A 271 4.22 -7.58 2.15
N ALA A 272 4.93 -7.23 3.23
CA ALA A 272 6.23 -7.83 3.53
C ALA A 272 6.16 -9.36 3.61
N THR A 273 5.15 -9.90 4.31
CA THR A 273 4.92 -11.35 4.40
C THR A 273 4.72 -11.96 3.01
N LYS A 274 3.82 -11.38 2.20
CA LYS A 274 3.55 -11.84 0.82
C LYS A 274 4.85 -11.90 0.00
N LYS A 275 5.66 -10.85 0.03
CA LYS A 275 6.92 -10.80 -0.74
C LYS A 275 8.00 -11.74 -0.20
N TYR A 276 8.17 -11.87 1.13
CA TYR A 276 9.08 -12.89 1.70
C TYR A 276 8.67 -14.32 1.36
N THR A 277 7.37 -14.63 1.36
CA THR A 277 6.89 -15.96 0.96
C THR A 277 7.15 -16.26 -0.52
N GLN A 278 6.99 -15.26 -1.39
CA GLN A 278 7.33 -15.36 -2.82
C GLN A 278 8.84 -15.54 -3.05
N ALA A 279 9.68 -14.94 -2.20
CA ALA A 279 11.14 -15.14 -2.19
C ALA A 279 11.54 -16.54 -1.67
N GLY A 280 10.65 -17.24 -0.98
CA GLY A 280 10.92 -18.52 -0.32
C GLY A 280 11.49 -18.38 1.10
N ASN A 281 11.65 -17.16 1.61
CA ASN A 281 12.19 -16.88 2.94
C ASN A 281 11.08 -16.92 4.01
N LYS A 282 10.70 -18.15 4.39
CA LYS A 282 9.60 -18.37 5.33
C LYS A 282 9.87 -17.84 6.75
N ILE A 283 11.13 -17.77 7.18
CA ILE A 283 11.49 -17.27 8.51
C ILE A 283 11.26 -15.77 8.60
N LYS A 284 11.76 -14.99 7.62
CA LYS A 284 11.50 -13.55 7.58
C LYS A 284 10.00 -13.25 7.42
N ALA A 285 9.29 -14.04 6.60
CA ALA A 285 7.82 -13.96 6.48
C ALA A 285 7.13 -14.16 7.84
N MET A 286 7.54 -15.16 8.61
CA MET A 286 7.00 -15.39 9.95
C MET A 286 7.28 -14.19 10.88
N ARG A 287 8.49 -13.62 10.86
CA ARG A 287 8.81 -12.43 11.66
C ARG A 287 7.93 -11.24 11.30
N ALA A 288 7.62 -11.06 10.01
CA ALA A 288 6.70 -10.03 9.54
C ALA A 288 5.28 -10.24 10.10
N LEU A 289 4.75 -11.46 10.00
CA LEU A 289 3.44 -11.82 10.56
C LEU A 289 3.36 -11.63 12.06
N LEU A 290 4.39 -12.03 12.81
CA LEU A 290 4.43 -11.84 14.26
C LEU A 290 4.33 -10.36 14.65
N LYS A 291 4.95 -9.46 13.87
CA LYS A 291 4.83 -8.01 14.09
C LYS A 291 3.45 -7.46 13.71
N SER A 292 2.74 -8.09 12.78
CA SER A 292 1.38 -7.66 12.40
C SER A 292 0.34 -7.99 13.46
N GLY A 293 0.62 -8.93 14.37
CA GLY A 293 -0.29 -9.37 15.42
C GLY A 293 -1.48 -10.21 14.93
N ASP A 294 -1.50 -10.60 13.66
CA ASP A 294 -2.63 -11.32 13.03
C ASP A 294 -2.56 -12.81 13.40
N THR A 295 -3.22 -13.16 14.50
CA THR A 295 -3.20 -14.50 15.11
C THR A 295 -3.64 -15.59 14.14
N GLU A 296 -4.71 -15.36 13.39
CA GLU A 296 -5.25 -16.32 12.43
C GLU A 296 -4.24 -16.62 11.31
N LYS A 297 -3.65 -15.58 10.72
CA LYS A 297 -2.64 -15.76 9.67
C LYS A 297 -1.35 -16.39 10.22
N ILE A 298 -0.96 -16.08 11.45
CA ILE A 298 0.19 -16.70 12.12
C ILE A 298 -0.03 -18.22 12.28
N VAL A 299 -1.18 -18.62 12.82
CA VAL A 299 -1.55 -20.04 13.03
C VAL A 299 -1.61 -20.78 11.68
N PHE A 300 -2.27 -20.17 10.68
CA PHE A 300 -2.37 -20.73 9.33
C PHE A 300 -0.99 -20.90 8.69
N PHE A 301 -0.15 -19.86 8.71
CA PHE A 301 1.15 -19.87 8.09
C PHE A 301 2.10 -20.88 8.74
N ALA A 302 2.05 -21.02 10.07
CA ALA A 302 2.81 -22.05 10.78
C ALA A 302 2.37 -23.46 10.36
N GLY A 303 1.06 -23.71 10.25
CA GLY A 303 0.50 -24.99 9.80
C GLY A 303 0.93 -25.40 8.39
N VAL A 304 0.95 -24.45 7.45
CA VAL A 304 1.33 -24.69 6.05
C VAL A 304 2.84 -24.79 5.87
N SER A 305 3.63 -24.02 6.62
CA SER A 305 5.08 -23.91 6.40
C SER A 305 5.85 -25.18 6.76
N ARG A 306 5.37 -25.95 7.74
CA ARG A 306 5.95 -27.22 8.21
C ARG A 306 7.44 -27.16 8.59
N GLN A 307 7.90 -26.02 9.11
CA GLN A 307 9.28 -25.83 9.59
C GLN A 307 9.30 -25.73 11.12
N LYS A 308 10.29 -26.38 11.74
CA LYS A 308 10.41 -26.46 13.21
C LYS A 308 10.50 -25.08 13.87
N GLU A 309 11.36 -24.23 13.33
CA GLU A 309 11.60 -22.87 13.84
C GLU A 309 10.33 -22.01 13.77
N ILE A 310 9.55 -22.12 12.69
CA ILE A 310 8.28 -21.39 12.52
C ILE A 310 7.25 -21.83 13.56
N TYR A 311 7.16 -23.13 13.84
CA TYR A 311 6.29 -23.61 14.92
C TYR A 311 6.69 -23.04 16.29
N ILE A 312 7.98 -23.01 16.60
CA ILE A 312 8.47 -22.45 17.86
C ILE A 312 8.15 -20.95 17.94
N MET A 313 8.41 -20.21 16.87
CA MET A 313 8.09 -18.77 16.77
C MET A 313 6.59 -18.49 16.96
N ALA A 314 5.72 -19.30 16.34
CA ALA A 314 4.27 -19.20 16.51
C ALA A 314 3.87 -19.45 17.96
N ALA A 315 4.37 -20.52 18.56
CA ALA A 315 4.04 -20.91 19.92
C ALA A 315 4.50 -19.87 20.95
N ASN A 316 5.72 -19.33 20.81
CA ASN A 316 6.23 -18.26 21.68
C ASN A 316 5.35 -17.00 21.61
N TYR A 317 4.86 -16.64 20.42
CA TYR A 317 3.95 -15.50 20.27
C TYR A 317 2.60 -15.78 20.93
N LEU A 318 2.01 -16.95 20.68
CA LEU A 318 0.73 -17.33 21.27
C LEU A 318 0.77 -17.39 22.81
N GLN A 319 1.92 -17.69 23.42
CA GLN A 319 2.09 -17.64 24.88
C GLN A 319 1.90 -16.24 25.48
N SER A 320 2.16 -15.19 24.70
CA SER A 320 1.96 -13.80 25.15
C SER A 320 0.51 -13.35 25.11
N LEU A 321 -0.38 -14.17 24.54
CA LEU A 321 -1.82 -13.90 24.46
C LEU A 321 -2.56 -14.55 25.64
N ASP A 322 -3.85 -14.23 25.77
CA ASP A 322 -4.73 -14.81 26.78
C ASP A 322 -5.15 -16.25 26.42
N TRP A 323 -4.21 -17.19 26.60
CA TRP A 323 -4.42 -18.61 26.35
C TRP A 323 -5.34 -19.29 27.38
N ARG A 324 -5.68 -18.63 28.49
CA ARG A 324 -6.54 -19.21 29.54
C ARG A 324 -8.01 -19.13 29.16
N ASN A 325 -8.43 -17.98 28.62
CA ASN A 325 -9.80 -17.77 28.17
C ASN A 325 -10.08 -18.37 26.78
N ASP A 326 -9.04 -18.65 25.98
CA ASP A 326 -9.14 -19.29 24.68
C ASP A 326 -8.46 -20.67 24.64
N PRO A 327 -9.23 -21.77 24.75
CA PRO A 327 -8.72 -23.13 24.64
C PRO A 327 -8.06 -23.48 23.29
N GLU A 328 -8.44 -22.81 22.20
CA GLU A 328 -7.83 -23.05 20.88
C GLU A 328 -6.40 -22.48 20.83
N ILE A 329 -6.12 -21.33 21.46
CA ILE A 329 -4.75 -20.82 21.62
C ILE A 329 -3.88 -21.83 22.37
N MET A 330 -4.37 -22.35 23.50
CA MET A 330 -3.64 -23.37 24.27
C MET A 330 -3.34 -24.62 23.44
N LYS A 331 -4.34 -25.13 22.71
CA LYS A 331 -4.19 -26.29 21.82
C LYS A 331 -3.19 -26.03 20.68
N ASN A 332 -3.18 -24.81 20.14
CA ASN A 332 -2.22 -24.40 19.11
C ASN A 332 -0.80 -24.31 19.67
N ILE A 333 -0.59 -23.75 20.88
CA ILE A 333 0.72 -23.73 21.56
C ILE A 333 1.26 -25.16 21.73
N ILE A 334 0.46 -26.05 22.31
CA ILE A 334 0.84 -27.45 22.53
C ILE A 334 1.15 -28.14 21.20
N GLY A 335 0.27 -27.96 20.21
CA GLY A 335 0.41 -28.53 18.87
C GLY A 335 1.68 -28.05 18.16
N PHE A 336 2.01 -26.77 18.25
CA PHE A 336 3.17 -26.18 17.60
C PHE A 336 4.48 -26.59 18.29
N TYR A 337 4.61 -26.53 19.61
CA TYR A 337 5.84 -27.01 20.25
C TYR A 337 6.08 -28.51 20.02
N THR A 338 5.01 -29.32 20.03
CA THR A 338 5.10 -30.75 19.74
C THR A 338 5.60 -30.97 18.30
N LYS A 339 5.01 -30.30 17.31
CA LYS A 339 5.44 -30.37 15.89
C LYS A 339 6.84 -29.80 15.67
N GLY A 340 7.21 -28.76 16.41
CA GLY A 340 8.54 -28.16 16.43
C GLY A 340 9.62 -29.03 17.08
N ARG A 341 9.21 -30.08 17.81
CA ARG A 341 10.10 -30.92 18.65
C ARG A 341 10.83 -30.12 19.74
N ALA A 342 10.19 -29.06 20.24
CA ALA A 342 10.70 -28.22 21.32
C ALA A 342 9.99 -28.58 22.64
N LEU A 343 10.27 -29.79 23.14
CA LEU A 343 9.62 -30.33 24.33
C LEU A 343 10.03 -29.58 25.61
N ASP A 344 11.23 -28.99 25.64
CA ASP A 344 11.71 -28.23 26.80
C ASP A 344 10.94 -26.91 26.97
N LEU A 345 10.61 -26.24 25.85
CA LEU A 345 9.77 -25.04 25.85
C LEU A 345 8.31 -25.38 26.17
N LEU A 346 7.83 -26.54 25.72
CA LEU A 346 6.50 -27.04 26.10
C LEU A 346 6.42 -27.36 27.60
N ALA A 347 7.47 -27.94 28.19
CA ALA A 347 7.54 -28.15 29.63
C ALA A 347 7.52 -26.82 30.38
N GLY A 348 8.31 -25.83 29.93
CA GLY A 348 8.28 -24.47 30.48
C GLY A 348 6.90 -23.81 30.39
N PHE A 349 6.16 -24.02 29.29
CA PHE A 349 4.78 -23.55 29.18
C PHE A 349 3.87 -24.16 30.26
N TYR A 350 3.94 -25.48 30.47
CA TYR A 350 3.15 -26.15 31.50
C TYR A 350 3.56 -25.72 32.92
N GLU A 351 4.83 -25.44 33.17
CA GLU A 351 5.30 -24.86 34.44
C GLU A 351 4.69 -23.47 34.67
N ALA A 352 4.73 -22.59 33.67
CA ALA A 352 4.09 -21.27 33.75
C ALA A 352 2.56 -21.38 33.95
N CYS A 353 1.91 -22.35 33.30
CA CYS A 353 0.49 -22.63 33.55
C CYS A 353 0.23 -23.03 35.00
N ALA A 354 1.10 -23.85 35.59
CA ALA A 354 0.97 -24.28 36.98
C ALA A 354 1.19 -23.13 37.96
N GLU A 355 2.17 -22.26 37.71
CA GLU A 355 2.42 -21.07 38.52
C GLU A 355 1.20 -20.14 38.55
N VAL A 356 0.60 -19.84 37.38
CA VAL A 356 -0.62 -19.03 37.31
C VAL A 356 -1.79 -19.68 38.07
N GLU A 357 -1.99 -21.00 37.95
CA GLU A 357 -3.05 -21.70 38.70
C GLU A 357 -2.84 -21.66 40.22
N ILE A 358 -1.59 -21.68 40.69
CA ILE A 358 -1.25 -21.57 42.11
C ILE A 358 -1.43 -20.12 42.58
N ASP A 359 -0.78 -19.17 41.92
CA ASP A 359 -0.66 -17.79 42.39
C ASP A 359 -1.98 -17.02 42.26
N ASP A 360 -2.69 -17.15 41.15
CA ASP A 360 -3.87 -16.33 40.91
C ASP A 360 -5.17 -17.03 41.35
N TYR A 361 -5.22 -18.36 41.28
CA TYR A 361 -6.46 -19.13 41.43
C TYR A 361 -6.47 -20.12 42.60
N GLN A 362 -5.33 -20.34 43.27
CA GLN A 362 -5.18 -21.31 44.36
C GLN A 362 -5.69 -22.73 43.97
N ASN A 363 -5.62 -23.07 42.67
CA ASN A 363 -6.14 -24.31 42.09
C ASN A 363 -5.01 -25.34 41.94
N TYR A 364 -4.71 -25.98 43.07
CA TYR A 364 -3.62 -26.96 43.17
C TYR A 364 -3.87 -28.22 42.34
N GLU A 365 -5.12 -28.64 42.12
CA GLU A 365 -5.45 -29.77 41.26
C GLU A 365 -5.06 -29.54 39.80
N LYS A 366 -5.39 -28.36 39.25
CA LYS A 366 -5.00 -28.00 37.87
C LYS A 366 -3.49 -27.82 37.75
N ALA A 367 -2.87 -27.18 38.73
CA ALA A 367 -1.41 -27.03 38.79
C ALA A 367 -0.70 -28.39 38.81
N TYR A 368 -1.19 -29.35 39.61
CA TYR A 368 -0.68 -30.72 39.64
C TYR A 368 -0.78 -31.41 38.28
N GLY A 369 -1.92 -31.24 37.59
CA GLY A 369 -2.13 -31.75 36.23
C GLY A 369 -1.13 -31.17 35.22
N ALA A 370 -0.94 -29.85 35.23
CA ALA A 370 0.00 -29.16 34.35
C ALA A 370 1.45 -29.58 34.60
N LEU A 371 1.90 -29.63 35.85
CA LEU A 371 3.25 -30.09 36.22
C LEU A 371 3.49 -31.56 35.85
N THR A 372 2.45 -32.40 35.91
CA THR A 372 2.54 -33.79 35.46
C THR A 372 2.80 -33.86 33.95
N GLU A 373 2.14 -33.03 33.15
CA GLU A 373 2.42 -32.92 31.71
C GLU A 373 3.80 -32.32 31.42
N ALA A 374 4.27 -31.36 32.22
CA ALA A 374 5.64 -30.84 32.14
C ALA A 374 6.69 -31.95 32.33
N CYS A 375 6.55 -32.76 33.39
CA CYS A 375 7.41 -33.92 33.65
C CYS A 375 7.40 -34.94 32.50
N LYS A 376 6.22 -35.23 31.93
CA LYS A 376 6.09 -36.12 30.76
C LYS A 376 6.82 -35.55 29.55
N CYS A 377 6.76 -34.24 29.32
CA CYS A 377 7.47 -33.58 28.23
C CYS A 377 8.99 -33.67 28.41
N LEU A 378 9.52 -33.36 29.60
CA LEU A 378 10.95 -33.47 29.90
C LEU A 378 11.45 -34.91 29.83
N THR A 379 10.67 -35.88 30.30
CA THR A 379 11.03 -37.31 30.20
C THR A 379 11.14 -37.76 28.74
N LYS A 380 10.30 -37.22 27.84
CA LYS A 380 10.40 -37.47 26.40
C LYS A 380 11.56 -36.69 25.76
N ALA A 381 11.92 -35.52 26.30
CA ALA A 381 13.06 -34.71 25.85
C ALA A 381 14.42 -35.30 26.26
N LYS A 382 14.44 -36.15 27.29
CA LYS A 382 15.61 -36.80 27.90
C LYS A 382 16.62 -37.42 26.93
N GLY A 383 16.18 -37.86 25.75
CA GLY A 383 17.07 -38.33 24.68
C GLY A 383 17.95 -37.26 24.04
N ARG A 384 17.84 -35.98 24.42
CA ARG A 384 18.58 -34.84 23.83
C ARG A 384 19.24 -33.90 24.85
N GLY A 385 18.82 -33.91 26.12
CA GLY A 385 19.13 -32.84 27.11
C GLY A 385 20.07 -33.20 28.26
N GLY A 386 20.54 -34.44 28.40
CA GLY A 386 21.50 -34.83 29.45
C GLY A 386 21.07 -34.48 30.89
N ASP A 387 22.07 -34.42 31.80
CA ASP A 387 21.91 -34.26 33.26
C ASP A 387 21.05 -33.06 33.71
N GLU A 388 20.93 -32.02 32.88
CA GLU A 388 20.10 -30.84 33.18
C GLU A 388 18.60 -31.18 33.18
N ALA A 389 18.15 -31.98 32.21
CA ALA A 389 16.77 -32.47 32.18
C ALA A 389 16.45 -33.35 33.40
N ASP A 390 17.42 -34.13 33.88
CA ASP A 390 17.29 -35.00 35.05
C ASP A 390 17.15 -34.18 36.34
N SER A 391 17.96 -33.14 36.49
CA SER A 391 17.86 -32.21 37.62
C SER A 391 16.49 -31.51 37.65
N ARG A 392 16.00 -31.07 36.49
CA ARG A 392 14.72 -30.38 36.38
C ARG A 392 13.53 -31.31 36.63
N ILE A 393 13.59 -32.54 36.13
CA ILE A 393 12.61 -33.59 36.46
C ILE A 393 12.59 -33.87 37.97
N LEU A 394 13.76 -33.94 38.62
CA LEU A 394 13.84 -34.17 40.07
C LEU A 394 13.15 -33.03 40.85
N ILE A 395 13.44 -31.78 40.49
CA ILE A 395 12.82 -30.58 41.09
C ILE A 395 11.30 -30.62 40.90
N LEU A 396 10.80 -30.87 39.69
CA LEU A 396 9.37 -30.93 39.43
C LEU A 396 8.69 -32.11 40.12
N THR A 397 9.36 -33.26 40.24
CA THR A 397 8.83 -34.43 40.96
C THR A 397 8.72 -34.14 42.45
N HIS A 398 9.68 -33.42 43.02
CA HIS A 398 9.61 -32.94 44.40
C HIS A 398 8.44 -31.97 44.60
N LYS A 399 8.29 -30.96 43.73
CA LYS A 399 7.15 -30.02 43.74
C LYS A 399 5.80 -30.75 43.66
N LEU A 400 5.67 -31.72 42.76
CA LEU A 400 4.47 -32.58 42.64
C LEU A 400 4.17 -33.34 43.94
N GLY A 401 5.20 -33.83 44.63
CA GLY A 401 5.05 -34.50 45.93
C GLY A 401 4.44 -33.58 47.00
N LEU A 402 4.94 -32.35 47.10
CA LEU A 402 4.44 -31.34 48.04
C LEU A 402 2.99 -30.93 47.72
N ILE A 403 2.69 -30.63 46.45
CA ILE A 403 1.34 -30.27 46.00
C ILE A 403 0.38 -31.43 46.27
N LYS A 404 0.79 -32.68 46.00
CA LYS A 404 -0.06 -33.86 46.26
C LYS A 404 -0.40 -34.01 47.74
N ARG A 405 0.56 -33.79 48.63
CA ARG A 405 0.33 -33.81 50.09
C ARG A 405 -0.66 -32.71 50.49
N PHE A 406 -0.55 -31.51 49.93
CA PHE A 406 -1.46 -30.41 50.22
C PHE A 406 -2.89 -30.66 49.70
N ILE A 407 -3.03 -31.16 48.47
CA ILE A 407 -4.34 -31.59 47.92
C ILE A 407 -4.96 -32.68 48.80
N GLN A 408 -4.16 -33.66 49.25
CA GLN A 408 -4.63 -34.70 50.15
C GLN A 408 -5.12 -34.12 51.48
N ALA A 409 -4.40 -33.18 52.08
CA ALA A 409 -4.83 -32.50 53.30
C ALA A 409 -6.16 -31.75 53.11
N ARG A 410 -6.33 -31.04 51.99
CA ARG A 410 -7.59 -30.35 51.66
C ARG A 410 -8.77 -31.32 51.50
N ARG A 411 -8.57 -32.49 50.89
CA ARG A 411 -9.62 -33.51 50.73
C ARG A 411 -9.97 -34.21 52.03
N MET A 412 -8.96 -34.52 52.85
CA MET A 412 -9.14 -35.18 54.13
C MET A 412 -9.80 -34.28 55.17
N HIS A 413 -9.82 -32.96 54.96
CA HIS A 413 -10.45 -32.01 55.87
C HIS A 413 -11.90 -32.38 56.26
N GLU A 414 -12.68 -32.96 55.35
CA GLU A 414 -14.06 -33.34 55.63
C GLU A 414 -14.18 -34.66 56.41
N GLU A 415 -13.19 -35.54 56.31
CA GLU A 415 -13.21 -36.91 56.87
C GLU A 415 -12.42 -37.03 58.18
N ASP A 416 -11.20 -36.49 58.22
CA ASP A 416 -10.30 -36.49 59.38
C ASP A 416 -9.54 -35.15 59.45
N PRO A 417 -10.10 -34.17 60.17
CA PRO A 417 -9.56 -32.82 60.14
C PRO A 417 -8.33 -32.67 61.06
N VAL A 418 -8.10 -33.62 61.99
CA VAL A 418 -6.90 -33.64 62.86
C VAL A 418 -5.68 -34.10 62.07
N GLU A 419 -5.81 -35.17 61.28
CA GLU A 419 -4.73 -35.62 60.40
C GLU A 419 -4.46 -34.61 59.27
N ALA A 420 -5.49 -33.92 58.75
CA ALA A 420 -5.30 -32.85 57.77
C ALA A 420 -4.41 -31.71 58.30
N VAL A 421 -4.60 -31.31 59.57
CA VAL A 421 -3.75 -30.32 60.25
C VAL A 421 -2.32 -30.82 60.41
N ARG A 422 -2.12 -32.06 60.88
CA ARG A 422 -0.77 -32.65 61.01
C ARG A 422 -0.02 -32.68 59.68
N VAL A 423 -0.70 -33.01 58.58
CA VAL A 423 -0.09 -32.99 57.25
C VAL A 423 0.32 -31.58 56.85
N CYS A 424 -0.50 -30.56 57.14
CA CYS A 424 -0.18 -29.16 56.87
C CYS A 424 0.96 -28.63 57.75
N GLU A 425 1.01 -28.99 59.04
CA GLU A 425 2.12 -28.63 59.93
C GLU A 425 3.43 -29.27 59.47
N SER A 426 3.39 -30.55 59.07
CA SER A 426 4.56 -31.21 58.48
C SER A 426 4.98 -30.61 57.13
N LEU A 427 4.05 -30.06 56.34
CA LEU A 427 4.39 -29.34 55.11
C LEU A 427 5.13 -28.03 55.42
N LEU A 428 4.78 -27.31 56.48
CA LEU A 428 5.45 -26.07 56.90
C LEU A 428 6.90 -26.28 57.37
N GLU A 429 7.27 -27.51 57.75
CA GLU A 429 8.66 -27.87 58.09
C GLU A 429 9.55 -28.06 56.85
N GLU A 430 8.96 -28.24 55.66
CA GLU A 430 9.69 -28.42 54.41
C GLU A 430 10.31 -27.09 53.93
N LYS A 431 11.64 -27.08 53.76
CA LYS A 431 12.38 -25.85 53.40
C LYS A 431 12.04 -25.31 52.00
N ASP A 432 11.63 -26.20 51.10
CA ASP A 432 11.35 -25.89 49.70
C ASP A 432 9.83 -25.88 49.41
N LEU A 433 9.01 -25.63 50.44
CA LEU A 433 7.56 -25.57 50.30
C LEU A 433 7.14 -24.48 49.31
N ASP A 434 7.70 -23.27 49.44
CA ASP A 434 7.51 -22.15 48.53
C ASP A 434 8.60 -22.20 47.44
N PRO A 435 8.28 -22.29 46.13
CA PRO A 435 7.01 -21.94 45.47
C PRO A 435 6.10 -23.12 45.08
N ALA A 436 6.33 -24.35 45.57
CA ALA A 436 5.50 -25.50 45.21
C ALA A 436 4.06 -25.38 45.76
N VAL A 437 3.95 -24.97 47.01
CA VAL A 437 2.70 -24.63 47.70
C VAL A 437 2.97 -23.35 48.46
N ARG A 438 2.12 -22.34 48.27
CA ARG A 438 2.35 -21.06 48.94
C ARG A 438 2.16 -21.24 50.43
N VAL A 439 3.15 -20.78 51.19
CA VAL A 439 3.12 -20.81 52.67
C VAL A 439 1.84 -20.13 53.17
N GLY A 440 1.44 -19.02 52.54
CA GLY A 440 0.19 -18.32 52.84
C GLY A 440 -1.05 -19.21 52.73
N ASP A 441 -1.16 -20.05 51.69
CA ASP A 441 -2.32 -20.94 51.50
C ASP A 441 -2.38 -22.05 52.56
N VAL A 442 -1.21 -22.56 52.99
CA VAL A 442 -1.15 -23.58 54.07
C VAL A 442 -1.55 -22.99 55.41
N TYR A 443 -1.04 -21.79 55.76
CA TYR A 443 -1.48 -21.09 56.96
C TYR A 443 -2.95 -20.66 56.86
N GLY A 444 -3.41 -20.26 55.67
CA GLY A 444 -4.81 -19.96 55.40
C GLY A 444 -5.72 -21.13 55.78
N PHE A 445 -5.39 -22.31 55.26
CA PHE A 445 -6.10 -23.55 55.58
C PHE A 445 -6.10 -23.89 57.08
N LEU A 446 -4.94 -23.76 57.75
CA LEU A 446 -4.84 -24.00 59.21
C LEU A 446 -5.69 -23.02 60.02
N VAL A 447 -5.68 -21.74 59.66
CA VAL A 447 -6.47 -20.69 60.31
C VAL A 447 -7.96 -20.96 60.13
N GLU A 448 -8.40 -21.32 58.93
CA GLU A 448 -9.80 -21.68 58.67
C GLU A 448 -10.24 -22.87 59.51
N TYR A 449 -9.42 -23.93 59.59
CA TYR A 449 -9.70 -25.08 60.47
C TYR A 449 -9.89 -24.64 61.93
N TYR A 450 -8.95 -23.90 62.50
CA TYR A 450 -9.03 -23.50 63.92
C TYR A 450 -10.21 -22.55 64.19
N CYS A 451 -10.56 -21.69 63.22
CA CYS A 451 -11.75 -20.84 63.31
C CYS A 451 -13.05 -21.65 63.30
N HIS A 452 -13.17 -22.64 62.42
CA HIS A 452 -14.34 -23.53 62.35
C HIS A 452 -14.53 -24.35 63.64
N HIS A 453 -13.45 -24.74 64.30
CA HIS A 453 -13.49 -25.46 65.58
C HIS A 453 -13.54 -24.54 66.81
N GLY A 454 -13.67 -23.22 66.64
CA GLY A 454 -13.80 -22.25 67.72
C GLY A 454 -12.53 -21.99 68.53
N ASN A 455 -11.37 -22.48 68.06
CA ASN A 455 -10.09 -22.31 68.73
C ASN A 455 -9.37 -21.05 68.23
N PHE A 456 -9.92 -19.89 68.58
CA PHE A 456 -9.44 -18.59 68.08
C PHE A 456 -8.03 -18.23 68.55
N GLN A 457 -7.58 -18.74 69.71
CA GLN A 457 -6.22 -18.51 70.20
C GLN A 457 -5.17 -19.19 69.33
N GLN A 458 -5.40 -20.46 68.94
CA GLN A 458 -4.48 -21.17 68.05
C GLN A 458 -4.50 -20.60 66.63
N ALA A 459 -5.68 -20.23 66.12
CA ALA A 459 -5.79 -19.53 64.85
C ALA A 459 -4.99 -18.21 64.83
N TRP A 460 -5.05 -17.42 65.91
CA TRP A 460 -4.28 -16.18 66.03
C TRP A 460 -2.77 -16.43 66.08
N SER A 461 -2.34 -17.45 66.85
CA SER A 461 -0.92 -17.88 66.89
C SER A 461 -0.39 -18.21 65.49
N LYS A 462 -1.19 -18.90 64.66
CA LYS A 462 -0.80 -19.22 63.28
C LYS A 462 -0.69 -18.00 62.37
N ILE A 463 -1.50 -16.96 62.58
CA ILE A 463 -1.35 -15.67 61.88
C ILE A 463 -0.08 -14.95 62.32
N GLU A 464 0.25 -14.99 63.61
CA GLU A 464 1.49 -14.39 64.13
C GLU A 464 2.73 -15.12 63.62
N GLU A 465 2.71 -16.46 63.57
CA GLU A 465 3.73 -17.28 62.94
C GLU A 465 3.92 -16.88 61.46
N LEU A 466 2.82 -16.78 60.68
CA LEU A 466 2.88 -16.35 59.28
C LEU A 466 3.49 -14.94 59.13
N ARG A 467 3.13 -14.00 60.00
CA ARG A 467 3.69 -12.63 59.99
C ARG A 467 5.16 -12.59 60.41
N SER A 468 5.58 -13.48 61.30
CA SER A 468 6.99 -13.60 61.69
C SER A 468 7.85 -14.08 60.52
N ILE A 469 7.31 -14.96 59.67
CA ILE A 469 7.98 -15.49 58.47
C ILE A 469 7.91 -14.47 57.33
N ARG A 470 6.76 -13.79 57.15
CA ARG A 470 6.52 -12.79 56.09
C ARG A 470 5.89 -11.51 56.68
N PRO A 471 6.70 -10.50 57.06
CA PRO A 471 6.22 -9.31 57.78
C PRO A 471 5.19 -8.44 57.04
N ASN A 472 5.23 -8.42 55.70
CA ASN A 472 4.37 -7.59 54.85
C ASN A 472 3.26 -8.38 54.14
N ILE A 473 2.91 -9.57 54.64
CA ILE A 473 1.92 -10.42 53.96
C ILE A 473 0.48 -9.92 54.19
N ASN A 474 -0.29 -9.82 53.11
CA ASN A 474 -1.71 -9.53 53.22
C ASN A 474 -2.50 -10.80 53.54
N VAL A 475 -2.81 -11.00 54.82
CA VAL A 475 -3.54 -12.17 55.34
C VAL A 475 -4.93 -12.32 54.71
N SER A 476 -5.55 -11.23 54.22
CA SER A 476 -6.86 -11.29 53.59
C SER A 476 -6.89 -11.97 52.22
N LEU A 477 -5.72 -12.24 51.62
CA LEU A 477 -5.62 -12.98 50.36
C LEU A 477 -5.69 -14.51 50.57
N PHE A 478 -5.48 -14.97 51.80
CA PHE A 478 -5.30 -16.39 52.12
C PHE A 478 -6.36 -16.95 53.07
N VAL A 479 -7.04 -16.09 53.83
CA VAL A 479 -8.05 -16.48 54.81
C VAL A 479 -9.38 -15.87 54.41
N SER A 480 -10.46 -16.67 54.43
CA SER A 480 -11.82 -16.19 54.22
C SER A 480 -12.21 -15.02 55.13
N GLN A 481 -12.97 -14.07 54.57
CA GLN A 481 -13.42 -12.88 55.30
C GLN A 481 -14.23 -13.23 56.54
N THR A 482 -15.03 -14.29 56.50
CA THR A 482 -15.82 -14.81 57.63
C THR A 482 -14.93 -15.26 58.79
N SER A 483 -13.83 -15.96 58.49
CA SER A 483 -12.88 -16.46 59.50
C SER A 483 -12.07 -15.30 60.10
N LEU A 484 -11.71 -14.31 59.27
CA LEU A 484 -11.06 -13.08 59.74
C LEU A 484 -11.96 -12.24 60.64
N GLU A 485 -13.23 -12.08 60.31
CA GLU A 485 -14.21 -11.37 61.14
C GLU A 485 -14.45 -12.10 62.47
N ALA A 486 -14.54 -13.43 62.45
CA ALA A 486 -14.65 -14.25 63.66
C ALA A 486 -13.42 -14.08 64.58
N LEU A 487 -12.22 -14.05 64.00
CA LEU A 487 -10.98 -13.80 64.73
C LEU A 487 -10.89 -12.40 65.33
N GLN A 488 -11.29 -11.37 64.58
CA GLN A 488 -11.29 -9.99 65.07
C GLN A 488 -12.26 -9.81 66.25
N ASN A 489 -13.42 -10.44 66.18
CA ASN A 489 -14.42 -10.41 67.25
C ASN A 489 -13.94 -11.17 68.51
N ALA A 490 -13.21 -12.27 68.34
CA ALA A 490 -12.67 -13.07 69.45
C ALA A 490 -11.41 -12.47 70.09
N ALA A 491 -10.54 -11.83 69.31
CA ALA A 491 -9.26 -11.26 69.76
C ALA A 491 -9.38 -9.81 70.25
N GLY A 492 -10.48 -9.11 69.96
CA GLY A 492 -10.69 -7.70 70.34
C GLY A 492 -9.78 -6.70 69.60
N ILE A 493 -9.18 -7.11 68.48
CA ILE A 493 -8.21 -6.33 67.69
C ILE A 493 -8.72 -6.23 66.24
N ARG A 494 -8.82 -5.01 65.70
CA ARG A 494 -9.15 -4.77 64.29
C ARG A 494 -7.92 -4.96 63.41
N LEU A 495 -7.95 -5.92 62.49
CA LEU A 495 -6.96 -6.02 61.43
C LEU A 495 -7.25 -4.93 60.39
N VAL A 496 -6.26 -4.10 60.08
CA VAL A 496 -6.39 -3.04 59.06
C VAL A 496 -6.56 -3.69 57.69
N LYS A 497 -7.69 -3.43 57.01
CA LYS A 497 -7.91 -3.83 55.61
C LYS A 497 -6.85 -3.14 54.74
N GLY A 498 -6.01 -3.90 54.07
CA GLY A 498 -5.26 -3.38 52.91
C GLY A 498 -6.25 -3.11 51.79
N ASN A 499 -6.33 -1.87 51.31
CA ASN A 499 -7.19 -1.43 50.21
C ASN A 499 -7.09 -2.38 49.01
N THR A 500 -8.17 -3.12 48.74
CA THR A 500 -8.43 -3.70 47.43
C THR A 500 -9.17 -2.65 46.60
N ASN A 501 -8.45 -1.72 45.97
CA ASN A 501 -9.00 -0.96 44.87
C ASN A 501 -8.89 -1.81 43.59
N SER A 502 -9.92 -2.62 43.38
CA SER A 502 -10.38 -2.97 42.03
C SER A 502 -11.67 -2.20 41.82
N ALA A 503 -11.54 -1.01 41.22
CA ALA A 503 -12.65 -0.27 40.65
C ALA A 503 -12.18 0.25 39.28
N HIS A 504 -12.29 -0.61 38.27
CA HIS A 504 -12.52 -0.14 36.92
C HIS A 504 -14.00 0.22 36.82
N ALA A 505 -14.30 1.53 36.72
CA ALA A 505 -15.21 2.13 35.73
C ALA A 505 -15.91 3.40 36.25
N ALA A 506 -15.88 4.41 35.37
CA ALA A 506 -16.84 5.48 35.16
C ALA A 506 -16.71 6.80 35.96
N ASP A 507 -16.61 7.87 35.17
CA ASP A 507 -16.89 9.30 35.36
C ASP A 507 -16.20 10.08 36.49
N ASP A 508 -15.45 11.11 36.08
CA ASP A 508 -15.93 12.48 36.26
C ASP A 508 -15.20 13.44 35.28
N ASP A 509 -15.99 14.07 34.41
CA ASP A 509 -15.79 15.44 33.96
C ASP A 509 -15.82 16.35 35.21
N GLU A 510 -14.87 17.27 35.36
CA GLU A 510 -15.16 18.65 35.81
C GLU A 510 -13.90 19.55 35.72
N GLU A 511 -14.03 20.52 34.82
CA GLU A 511 -13.70 21.94 34.94
C GLU A 511 -12.42 22.37 35.68
N VAL A 512 -11.48 22.92 34.89
CA VAL A 512 -10.33 23.69 35.36
C VAL A 512 -10.77 25.15 35.56
N GLU A 513 -10.94 25.58 36.80
CA GLU A 513 -10.96 27.01 37.15
C GLU A 513 -9.52 27.51 37.31
N GLU A 514 -9.13 28.45 36.43
CA GLU A 514 -7.89 29.24 36.56
C GLU A 514 -8.11 30.37 37.57
N ASP A 515 -7.42 30.29 38.72
CA ASP A 515 -7.36 31.39 39.68
C ASP A 515 -6.16 32.30 39.38
N GLU A 516 -6.48 33.54 39.04
CA GLU A 516 -5.59 34.69 39.00
C GLU A 516 -4.91 34.92 40.35
N ASN A 517 -3.60 35.13 40.36
CA ASN A 517 -2.95 35.85 41.45
C ASN A 517 -2.10 37.01 40.90
N ILE A 518 -2.68 38.19 41.06
CA ILE A 518 -2.09 39.51 40.89
C ILE A 518 -1.21 39.84 42.10
N ASN A 519 -0.05 40.44 41.82
CA ASN A 519 0.72 41.47 42.57
C ASN A 519 2.20 41.03 42.64
N HIS A 520 3.16 41.74 42.05
CA HIS A 520 3.36 43.19 42.11
C HIS A 520 4.19 43.73 40.94
#